data_AF-A0A940KK60-F1
#
_entry.id   AF-A0A940KK60-F1
#
_cell.length_a   1.000
_cell.length_b   1.000
_cell.length_c   1.000
_cell.angle_alpha   90.00
_cell.angle_beta   90.00
_cell.angle_gamma   90.00
#
_symmetry.space_group_name_H-M   'P 1'
#
loop_
_entity.id
_entity.type
_entity.pdbx_description
1 polymer ?
#
loop_
_entity_poly.entity_id
_entity_poly.type
_entity_poly.pdbx_seq_one_letter_code
_entity_poly.pdbx_strand_id
1 'polypeptide(L)'
;MLNRMAVLLVGIVVLLAVSCSSSRKGFDPDRKFAPEKLQKDYTLFRNILEESHPSLYWFTPKDSMDLYFENGFRQLKDSMTEPEFRNLLSTLTSKIHCGHTSMRYSKKYTAWLDTARLPMFPFTVKVFGPDSMAVTATLNRKDSILKRGTVVTAIDGRDVARIIDTFTNYLQSDGFIMSGKYQMMSNRNSFGNLYRAVYGIPAQVKVDFIDSNGLAQSTTVAAFMPPPADKEKERSKPDSSKRLPAPGTPAPKPPKEVPRSVILNANRNLQIDTTLRSA
;
A
#
# COMPACT_ATOMS: atom_id res chain seq x y z
N MET A 1 57.87 3.05 -39.40
CA MET A 1 56.54 2.40 -39.33
C MET A 1 56.00 2.27 -37.90
N LEU A 2 56.83 2.06 -36.86
CA LEU A 2 56.39 1.96 -35.46
C LEU A 2 55.52 3.14 -34.94
N ASN A 3 55.82 4.37 -35.36
CA ASN A 3 55.14 5.55 -34.83
C ASN A 3 53.68 5.68 -35.30
N ARG A 4 53.32 5.13 -36.46
CA ARG A 4 51.94 5.15 -36.97
C ARG A 4 51.05 4.11 -36.28
N MET A 5 51.61 2.96 -35.93
CA MET A 5 50.94 1.91 -35.15
C MET A 5 50.69 2.36 -33.71
N ALA A 6 51.65 3.05 -33.08
CA ALA A 6 51.49 3.61 -31.73
C ALA A 6 50.38 4.68 -31.67
N VAL A 7 50.31 5.58 -32.66
CA VAL A 7 49.25 6.60 -32.74
C VAL A 7 47.87 5.97 -32.97
N LEU A 8 47.79 4.92 -33.80
CA LEU A 8 46.55 4.15 -34.00
C LEU A 8 46.10 3.42 -32.72
N LEU A 9 47.04 2.83 -31.98
CA LEU A 9 46.77 2.17 -30.69
C LEU A 9 46.29 3.15 -29.62
N VAL A 10 46.93 4.32 -29.51
CA VAL A 10 46.50 5.38 -28.57
C VAL A 10 45.12 5.92 -28.98
N GLY A 11 44.85 6.11 -30.26
CA GLY A 11 43.54 6.51 -30.77
C GLY A 11 42.44 5.50 -30.45
N ILE A 12 42.72 4.20 -30.58
CA ILE A 12 41.78 3.11 -30.22
C ILE A 12 41.53 3.07 -28.70
N VAL A 13 42.57 3.25 -27.87
CA VAL A 13 42.44 3.29 -26.41
C VAL A 13 41.60 4.49 -25.96
N VAL A 14 41.78 5.66 -26.58
CA VAL A 14 40.95 6.86 -26.29
C VAL A 14 39.49 6.64 -26.73
N LEU A 15 39.24 6.03 -27.88
CA LEU A 15 37.88 5.69 -28.35
C LEU A 15 37.17 4.67 -27.45
N LEU A 16 37.91 3.70 -26.89
CA LEU A 16 37.38 2.73 -25.93
C LEU A 16 37.10 3.36 -24.56
N ALA A 17 37.87 4.37 -24.14
CA ALA A 17 37.66 5.07 -22.87
C ALA A 17 36.41 5.99 -22.86
N VAL A 18 35.97 6.48 -24.02
CA VAL A 18 34.76 7.33 -24.15
C VAL A 18 33.47 6.49 -24.18
N SER A 19 33.55 5.18 -24.46
CA SER A 19 32.38 4.30 -24.59
C SER A 19 31.81 3.77 -23.26
N CYS A 20 32.40 4.14 -22.11
CA CYS A 20 31.97 3.66 -20.79
C CYS A 20 31.23 4.71 -19.93
N SER A 21 30.61 5.73 -20.52
CA SER A 21 29.61 6.54 -19.82
C SER A 21 28.21 6.01 -20.10
N SER A 22 27.87 4.86 -19.51
CA SER A 22 26.48 4.43 -19.38
C SER A 22 25.81 5.32 -18.33
N SER A 23 25.44 6.54 -18.72
CA SER A 23 24.56 7.38 -17.90
C SER A 23 23.15 6.81 -18.00
N ARG A 24 22.89 5.64 -17.37
CA ARG A 24 21.53 5.30 -16.98
C ARG A 24 21.11 6.36 -15.96
N LYS A 25 20.49 7.45 -16.43
CA LYS A 25 19.83 8.41 -15.56
C LYS A 25 18.91 7.60 -14.65
N GLY A 26 19.13 7.69 -13.34
CA GLY A 26 18.29 7.05 -12.35
C GLY A 26 16.83 7.45 -12.55
N PHE A 27 15.90 6.60 -12.11
CA PHE A 27 14.50 7.00 -12.08
C PHE A 27 14.33 8.20 -11.14
N ASP A 28 13.68 9.25 -11.63
CA ASP A 28 13.37 10.45 -10.87
C ASP A 28 11.91 10.39 -10.40
N PRO A 29 11.64 10.08 -9.12
CA PRO A 29 10.28 9.98 -8.58
C PRO A 29 9.59 11.34 -8.43
N ASP A 30 10.37 12.42 -8.35
CA ASP A 30 9.89 13.79 -8.13
C ASP A 30 9.71 14.54 -9.45
N ARG A 31 9.96 13.87 -10.58
CA ARG A 31 9.71 14.40 -11.91
C ARG A 31 8.26 14.85 -12.02
N LYS A 32 8.09 16.14 -12.34
CA LYS A 32 6.79 16.73 -12.66
C LYS A 32 6.48 16.65 -14.15
N PHE A 33 5.19 16.50 -14.46
CA PHE A 33 4.63 16.51 -15.81
C PHE A 33 3.76 17.74 -15.99
N ALA A 34 3.92 18.43 -17.11
CA ALA A 34 3.16 19.64 -17.42
C ALA A 34 1.64 19.36 -17.54
N PRO A 35 0.78 20.33 -17.20
CA PRO A 35 -0.67 20.19 -17.23
C PRO A 35 -1.22 19.60 -18.53
N GLU A 36 -0.69 20.01 -19.68
CA GLU A 36 -1.19 19.59 -20.99
C GLU A 36 -0.99 18.09 -21.23
N LYS A 37 0.06 17.50 -20.65
CA LYS A 37 0.28 16.05 -20.71
C LYS A 37 -0.68 15.31 -19.79
N LEU A 38 -0.86 15.83 -18.58
CA LEU A 38 -1.79 15.25 -17.60
C LEU A 38 -3.23 15.28 -18.11
N GLN A 39 -3.64 16.38 -18.73
CA GLN A 39 -4.97 16.54 -19.32
C GLN A 39 -5.20 15.54 -20.46
N LYS A 40 -4.20 15.31 -21.33
CA LYS A 40 -4.29 14.30 -22.40
C LYS A 40 -4.48 12.89 -21.84
N ASP A 41 -3.67 12.51 -20.85
CA ASP A 41 -3.76 11.20 -20.21
C ASP A 41 -5.08 11.05 -19.43
N TYR A 42 -5.57 12.13 -18.82
CA TYR A 42 -6.86 12.16 -18.14
C TYR A 42 -8.04 11.97 -19.10
N THR A 43 -8.03 12.67 -20.24
CA THR A 43 -9.05 12.50 -21.28
C THR A 43 -9.05 11.07 -21.80
N LEU A 44 -7.88 10.49 -22.04
CA LEU A 44 -7.78 9.07 -22.41
C LEU A 44 -8.34 8.15 -21.33
N PHE A 45 -7.99 8.38 -20.06
CA PHE A 45 -8.53 7.65 -18.92
C PHE A 45 -10.07 7.69 -18.87
N ARG A 46 -10.67 8.88 -19.01
CA ARG A 46 -12.13 9.04 -19.02
C ARG A 46 -12.75 8.28 -20.20
N ASN A 47 -12.22 8.46 -21.41
CA ASN A 47 -12.75 7.82 -22.61
C ASN A 47 -12.73 6.29 -22.49
N ILE A 48 -11.65 5.70 -21.96
CA ILE A 48 -11.56 4.25 -21.72
C ILE A 48 -12.66 3.79 -20.76
N LEU A 49 -12.92 4.54 -19.68
CA LEU A 49 -13.98 4.20 -18.75
C LEU A 49 -15.36 4.29 -19.41
N GLU A 50 -15.65 5.38 -20.12
CA GLU A 50 -16.94 5.59 -20.77
C GLU A 50 -17.22 4.57 -21.88
N GLU A 51 -16.19 4.15 -22.61
CA GLU A 51 -16.31 3.19 -23.72
C GLU A 51 -16.38 1.73 -23.23
N SER A 52 -15.58 1.37 -22.23
CA SER A 52 -15.29 -0.05 -21.92
C SER A 52 -15.71 -0.50 -20.52
N HIS A 53 -16.01 0.39 -19.58
CA HIS A 53 -16.29 -0.02 -18.20
C HIS A 53 -17.76 -0.46 -18.02
N PRO A 54 -18.03 -1.75 -17.72
CA PRO A 54 -19.39 -2.31 -17.83
C PRO A 54 -20.39 -1.76 -16.80
N SER A 55 -19.89 -1.24 -15.68
CA SER A 55 -20.70 -0.77 -14.55
C SER A 55 -20.42 0.67 -14.15
N LEU A 56 -19.93 1.51 -15.09
CA LEU A 56 -19.48 2.88 -14.77
C LEU A 56 -20.54 3.70 -14.03
N TYR A 57 -21.81 3.50 -14.39
CA TYR A 57 -22.94 4.29 -13.89
C TYR A 57 -23.92 3.51 -12.99
N TRP A 58 -23.56 2.30 -12.54
CA TRP A 58 -24.50 1.45 -11.77
C TRP A 58 -24.76 1.98 -10.36
N PHE A 59 -23.72 2.43 -9.67
CA PHE A 59 -23.80 2.90 -8.29
C PHE A 59 -23.71 4.42 -8.16
N THR A 60 -23.10 5.07 -9.15
CA THR A 60 -23.06 6.53 -9.24
C THR A 60 -23.73 6.93 -10.56
N PRO A 61 -24.85 7.66 -10.51
CA PRO A 61 -25.56 8.11 -11.70
C PRO A 61 -24.67 8.93 -12.65
N LYS A 62 -25.01 8.94 -13.93
CA LYS A 62 -24.18 9.55 -14.99
C LYS A 62 -23.89 11.02 -14.72
N ASP A 63 -24.89 11.80 -14.34
CA ASP A 63 -24.75 13.22 -14.02
C ASP A 63 -23.72 13.47 -12.89
N SER A 64 -23.74 12.63 -11.87
CA SER A 64 -22.81 12.66 -10.74
C SER A 64 -21.41 12.24 -11.17
N MET A 65 -21.27 11.18 -11.98
CA MET A 65 -19.99 10.76 -12.54
C MET A 65 -19.37 11.81 -13.45
N ASP A 66 -20.17 12.41 -14.34
CA ASP A 66 -19.74 13.51 -15.20
C ASP A 66 -19.23 14.68 -14.35
N LEU A 67 -19.95 15.05 -13.29
CA LEU A 67 -19.50 16.09 -12.35
C LEU A 67 -18.16 15.74 -11.69
N TYR A 68 -17.97 14.48 -11.26
CA TYR A 68 -16.67 14.05 -10.72
C TYR A 68 -15.57 14.13 -11.77
N PHE A 69 -15.82 13.71 -13.00
CA PHE A 69 -14.85 13.81 -14.09
C PHE A 69 -14.49 15.26 -14.40
N GLU A 70 -15.46 16.17 -14.43
CA GLU A 70 -15.21 17.59 -14.66
C GLU A 70 -14.44 18.23 -13.51
N ASN A 71 -14.80 17.91 -12.26
CA ASN A 71 -14.06 18.36 -11.07
C ASN A 71 -12.61 17.87 -11.08
N GLY A 72 -12.38 16.61 -11.47
CA GLY A 72 -11.03 16.04 -11.56
C GLY A 72 -10.20 16.71 -12.66
N PHE A 73 -10.78 16.95 -13.84
CA PHE A 73 -10.09 17.63 -14.93
C PHE A 73 -9.70 19.07 -14.55
N ARG A 74 -10.60 19.79 -13.87
CA ARG A 74 -10.33 21.16 -13.38
C ARG A 74 -9.21 21.26 -12.35
N GLN A 75 -8.78 20.17 -11.73
CA GLN A 75 -7.63 20.17 -10.82
C GLN A 75 -6.29 20.16 -11.57
N LEU A 76 -6.27 19.83 -12.87
CA LEU A 76 -5.08 19.76 -13.70
C LEU A 76 -4.64 21.15 -14.21
N LYS A 77 -4.36 22.06 -13.27
CA LYS A 77 -3.94 23.45 -13.54
C LYS A 77 -2.43 23.66 -13.49
N ASP A 78 -1.71 22.83 -12.75
CA ASP A 78 -0.27 22.89 -12.59
C ASP A 78 0.34 21.50 -12.78
N SER A 79 1.65 21.47 -12.91
CA SER A 79 2.44 20.27 -13.03
C SER A 79 2.33 19.37 -11.80
N MET A 80 2.18 18.06 -12.04
CA MET A 80 2.07 17.03 -11.01
C MET A 80 3.13 15.96 -11.22
N THR A 81 3.55 15.35 -10.12
CA THR A 81 4.32 14.10 -10.09
C THR A 81 3.40 12.90 -10.40
N GLU A 82 4.00 11.75 -10.70
CA GLU A 82 3.24 10.51 -10.92
C GLU A 82 2.34 10.14 -9.72
N PRO A 83 2.79 10.24 -8.45
CA PRO A 83 1.93 9.95 -7.29
C PRO A 83 0.75 10.89 -7.13
N GLU A 84 0.95 12.20 -7.35
CA GLU A 84 -0.13 13.19 -7.27
C GLU A 84 -1.22 12.90 -8.31
N PHE A 85 -0.82 12.67 -9.57
CA PHE A 85 -1.77 12.34 -10.62
C PHE A 85 -2.47 11.00 -10.38
N ARG A 86 -1.72 9.96 -9.96
CA ARG A 86 -2.29 8.64 -9.62
C ARG A 86 -3.28 8.73 -8.46
N ASN A 87 -3.04 9.59 -7.48
CA ASN A 87 -3.95 9.82 -6.36
C ASN A 87 -5.23 10.51 -6.82
N LEU A 88 -5.14 11.55 -7.67
CA LEU A 88 -6.30 12.17 -8.30
C LEU A 88 -7.17 11.14 -9.01
N LEU A 89 -6.58 10.32 -9.89
CA LEU A 89 -7.31 9.27 -10.61
C LEU A 89 -7.91 8.21 -9.65
N SER A 90 -7.20 7.87 -8.57
CA SER A 90 -7.71 6.96 -7.54
C SER A 90 -9.01 7.49 -6.92
N THR A 91 -9.08 8.80 -6.63
CA THR A 91 -10.31 9.40 -6.08
C THR A 91 -11.51 9.26 -7.00
N LEU A 92 -11.30 9.40 -8.32
CA LEU A 92 -12.36 9.25 -9.32
C LEU A 92 -12.79 7.80 -9.45
N THR A 93 -11.84 6.86 -9.55
CA THR A 93 -12.18 5.43 -9.62
C THR A 93 -12.93 4.94 -8.39
N SER A 94 -12.69 5.53 -7.21
CA SER A 94 -13.44 5.21 -5.99
C SER A 94 -14.95 5.53 -6.10
N LYS A 95 -15.31 6.56 -6.88
CA LYS A 95 -16.70 6.97 -7.11
C LYS A 95 -17.45 6.05 -8.06
N ILE A 96 -16.77 5.13 -8.74
CA ILE A 96 -17.42 4.13 -9.60
C ILE A 96 -18.04 3.00 -8.75
N HIS A 97 -17.55 2.78 -7.53
CA HIS A 97 -17.95 1.67 -6.66
C HIS A 97 -17.84 0.30 -7.35
N CYS A 98 -16.72 0.07 -8.06
CA CYS A 98 -16.34 -1.24 -8.60
C CYS A 98 -15.04 -1.75 -7.95
N GLY A 99 -15.06 -2.92 -7.31
CA GLY A 99 -13.92 -3.51 -6.60
C GLY A 99 -12.76 -3.95 -7.50
N HIS A 100 -12.96 -3.96 -8.82
CA HIS A 100 -11.98 -4.37 -9.82
C HIS A 100 -11.31 -3.18 -10.53
N THR A 101 -11.77 -1.95 -10.28
CA THR A 101 -11.28 -0.75 -10.95
C THR A 101 -10.38 0.04 -10.00
N SER A 102 -9.08 0.00 -10.25
CA SER A 102 -8.08 0.61 -9.37
C SER A 102 -6.92 1.21 -10.15
N MET A 103 -6.30 2.24 -9.59
CA MET A 103 -5.15 2.92 -10.16
C MET A 103 -3.84 2.45 -9.53
N ARG A 104 -2.92 2.00 -10.39
CA ARG A 104 -1.58 1.56 -10.02
C ARG A 104 -0.54 2.55 -10.53
N TYR A 105 0.63 2.55 -9.87
CA TYR A 105 1.80 3.25 -10.38
C TYR A 105 2.28 2.64 -11.70
N SER A 106 3.05 3.41 -12.45
CA SER A 106 3.77 2.91 -13.62
C SER A 106 4.73 1.79 -13.22
N LYS A 107 5.06 0.91 -14.17
CA LYS A 107 6.04 -0.16 -13.95
C LYS A 107 7.40 0.40 -13.49
N LYS A 108 7.79 1.59 -13.98
CA LYS A 108 9.04 2.25 -13.62
C LYS A 108 9.02 2.76 -12.18
N TYR A 109 7.95 3.43 -11.77
CA TYR A 109 7.81 3.92 -10.39
C TYR A 109 7.70 2.75 -9.41
N THR A 110 7.00 1.68 -9.76
CA THR A 110 6.94 0.45 -8.96
C THR A 110 8.31 -0.18 -8.79
N ALA A 111 9.07 -0.36 -9.87
CA ALA A 111 10.43 -0.90 -9.80
C ALA A 111 11.38 -0.01 -8.99
N TRP A 112 11.19 1.31 -9.03
CA TRP A 112 11.92 2.23 -8.17
C TRP A 112 11.54 2.04 -6.70
N LEU A 113 10.24 1.99 -6.37
CA LEU A 113 9.76 1.76 -4.99
C LEU A 113 10.35 0.50 -4.35
N ASP A 114 10.53 -0.58 -5.12
CA ASP A 114 11.11 -1.84 -4.64
C ASP A 114 12.57 -1.70 -4.17
N THR A 115 13.27 -0.67 -4.64
CA THR A 115 14.68 -0.39 -4.30
C THR A 115 14.84 0.86 -3.43
N ALA A 116 13.80 1.69 -3.33
CA ALA A 116 13.86 2.97 -2.67
C ALA A 116 13.85 2.82 -1.14
N ARG A 117 14.80 3.48 -0.47
CA ARG A 117 14.90 3.49 1.00
C ARG A 117 14.08 4.64 1.57
N LEU A 118 12.76 4.45 1.61
CA LEU A 118 11.80 5.46 2.03
C LEU A 118 11.30 5.21 3.47
N PRO A 119 11.02 6.26 4.26
CA PRO A 119 10.47 6.13 5.60
C PRO A 119 9.08 5.48 5.56
N MET A 120 8.90 4.39 6.30
CA MET A 120 7.65 3.65 6.37
C MET A 120 6.86 4.04 7.63
N PHE A 121 5.53 3.99 7.51
CA PHE A 121 4.65 4.19 8.66
C PHE A 121 4.97 3.13 9.75
N PRO A 122 5.08 3.50 11.04
CA PRO A 122 5.78 2.69 12.03
C PRO A 122 5.07 1.40 12.47
N PHE A 123 3.78 1.24 12.21
CA PHE A 123 3.01 0.07 12.63
C PHE A 123 1.89 -0.26 11.65
N THR A 124 1.46 -1.53 11.65
CA THR A 124 0.28 -1.99 10.91
C THR A 124 -0.94 -1.99 11.82
N VAL A 125 -2.12 -1.86 11.22
CA VAL A 125 -3.38 -1.73 11.95
C VAL A 125 -4.42 -2.72 11.46
N LYS A 126 -5.44 -2.96 12.28
CA LYS A 126 -6.72 -3.52 11.89
C LYS A 126 -7.73 -2.38 12.01
N VAL A 127 -8.40 -2.08 10.91
CA VAL A 127 -9.59 -1.22 10.87
C VAL A 127 -10.80 -2.14 10.88
N PHE A 128 -11.73 -1.91 11.81
CA PHE A 128 -12.90 -2.77 12.00
C PHE A 128 -14.21 -1.98 12.17
N GLY A 129 -14.16 -0.67 11.92
CA GLY A 129 -15.32 0.21 11.90
C GLY A 129 -14.98 1.57 11.29
N PRO A 130 -15.96 2.47 11.19
CA PRO A 130 -15.75 3.82 10.65
C PRO A 130 -14.83 4.68 11.53
N ASP A 131 -14.68 4.34 12.80
CA ASP A 131 -13.95 5.07 13.84
C ASP A 131 -13.01 4.16 14.66
N SER A 132 -12.94 2.87 14.30
CA SER A 132 -12.40 1.83 15.17
C SER A 132 -11.17 1.18 14.55
N MET A 133 -10.03 1.33 15.22
CA MET A 133 -8.73 0.86 14.75
C MET A 133 -7.84 0.39 15.90
N ALA A 134 -7.12 -0.71 15.68
CA ALA A 134 -6.15 -1.23 16.65
C ALA A 134 -4.84 -1.64 15.98
N VAL A 135 -3.74 -1.54 16.70
CA VAL A 135 -2.41 -1.96 16.24
C VAL A 135 -2.37 -3.48 16.08
N THR A 136 -1.83 -3.97 14.95
CA THR A 136 -1.63 -5.42 14.71
C THR A 136 -0.18 -5.85 14.85
N ALA A 137 0.76 -5.00 14.44
CA ALA A 137 2.19 -5.20 14.61
C ALA A 137 2.94 -3.86 14.52
N THR A 138 4.07 -3.76 15.20
CA THR A 138 5.02 -2.64 15.06
C THR A 138 6.21 -3.07 14.21
N LEU A 139 6.69 -2.17 13.34
CA LEU A 139 7.93 -2.39 12.59
C LEU A 139 9.16 -2.23 13.49
N ASN A 140 9.04 -1.46 14.58
CA ASN A 140 10.07 -1.36 15.60
C ASN A 140 9.86 -2.45 16.67
N ARG A 141 10.58 -3.57 16.53
CA ARG A 141 10.45 -4.72 17.46
C ARG A 141 10.80 -4.42 18.92
N LYS A 142 11.46 -3.31 19.21
CA LYS A 142 11.79 -2.88 20.59
C LYS A 142 10.77 -1.90 21.16
N ASP A 143 9.76 -1.51 20.38
CA ASP A 143 8.67 -0.67 20.86
C ASP A 143 7.87 -1.43 21.92
N SER A 144 7.83 -0.85 23.12
CA SER A 144 7.11 -1.41 24.26
C SER A 144 5.77 -0.71 24.53
N ILE A 145 5.47 0.36 23.79
CA ILE A 145 4.30 1.21 24.00
C ILE A 145 3.15 0.75 23.10
N LEU A 146 3.37 0.74 21.77
CA LEU A 146 2.36 0.32 20.81
C LEU A 146 2.40 -1.19 20.59
N LYS A 147 1.65 -1.91 21.43
CA LYS A 147 1.53 -3.37 21.36
C LYS A 147 0.37 -3.77 20.47
N ARG A 148 0.38 -5.03 20.02
CA ARG A 148 -0.77 -5.62 19.32
C ARG A 148 -2.01 -5.52 20.21
N GLY A 149 -3.11 -5.01 19.64
CA GLY A 149 -4.37 -4.78 20.33
C GLY A 149 -4.55 -3.37 20.90
N THR A 150 -3.51 -2.54 20.94
CA THR A 150 -3.64 -1.13 21.35
C THR A 150 -4.65 -0.41 20.46
N VAL A 151 -5.69 0.13 21.06
CA VAL A 151 -6.75 0.88 20.36
C VAL A 151 -6.25 2.30 20.09
N VAL A 152 -6.17 2.68 18.82
CA VAL A 152 -5.69 4.00 18.40
C VAL A 152 -6.90 4.91 18.23
N THR A 153 -6.81 6.13 18.76
CA THR A 153 -7.89 7.12 18.71
C THR A 153 -7.56 8.30 17.78
N ALA A 154 -6.28 8.70 17.72
CA ALA A 154 -5.82 9.72 16.77
C ALA A 154 -4.38 9.49 16.31
N ILE A 155 -4.05 10.00 15.12
CA ILE A 155 -2.69 10.02 14.56
C ILE A 155 -2.39 11.43 14.06
N ASP A 156 -1.27 12.00 14.50
CA ASP A 156 -0.85 13.37 14.19
C ASP A 156 -1.97 14.40 14.42
N GLY A 157 -2.72 14.23 15.53
CA GLY A 157 -3.83 15.11 15.91
C GLY A 157 -5.09 14.97 15.06
N ARG A 158 -5.19 13.93 14.22
CA ARG A 158 -6.39 13.61 13.44
C ARG A 158 -7.07 12.38 14.02
N ASP A 159 -8.35 12.51 14.35
CA ASP A 159 -9.16 11.37 14.79
C ASP A 159 -9.14 10.25 13.75
N VAL A 160 -9.09 9.02 14.24
CA VAL A 160 -9.09 7.82 13.40
C VAL A 160 -10.31 7.78 12.46
N ALA A 161 -11.47 8.24 12.92
CA ALA A 161 -12.66 8.36 12.09
C ALA A 161 -12.45 9.23 10.85
N ARG A 162 -11.81 10.40 11.02
CA ARG A 162 -11.48 11.31 9.92
C ARG A 162 -10.45 10.71 8.97
N ILE A 163 -9.47 9.99 9.50
CA ILE A 163 -8.45 9.31 8.69
C ILE A 163 -9.09 8.22 7.83
N ILE A 164 -9.93 7.38 8.44
CA ILE A 164 -10.65 6.30 7.76
C ILE A 164 -11.55 6.86 6.66
N ASP A 165 -12.37 7.86 6.97
CA ASP A 165 -13.24 8.53 5.99
C ASP A 165 -12.43 9.05 4.80
N THR A 166 -11.34 9.77 5.07
CA THR A 166 -10.44 10.27 4.02
C THR A 166 -9.89 9.14 3.16
N PHE A 167 -9.37 8.07 3.77
CA PHE A 167 -8.76 6.95 3.04
C PHE A 167 -9.76 6.19 2.17
N THR A 168 -11.03 6.11 2.59
CA THR A 168 -12.05 5.41 1.80
C THR A 168 -12.33 6.08 0.46
N ASN A 169 -11.98 7.36 0.29
CA ASN A 169 -12.06 8.09 -0.98
C ASN A 169 -10.95 7.69 -1.98
N TYR A 170 -9.97 6.89 -1.58
CA TYR A 170 -8.90 6.39 -2.47
C TYR A 170 -9.00 4.89 -2.75
N LEU A 171 -10.01 4.23 -2.16
CA LEU A 171 -10.18 2.79 -2.21
C LEU A 171 -11.42 2.43 -3.00
N GLN A 172 -11.27 1.46 -3.88
CA GLN A 172 -12.39 0.85 -4.54
C GLN A 172 -13.26 0.02 -3.58
N SER A 173 -14.52 -0.21 -3.95
CA SER A 173 -15.46 -1.09 -3.26
C SER A 173 -16.38 -1.76 -4.26
N ASP A 174 -16.99 -2.88 -3.90
CA ASP A 174 -18.11 -3.43 -4.65
C ASP A 174 -19.40 -2.84 -4.09
N GLY A 175 -19.96 -1.86 -4.81
CA GLY A 175 -21.08 -1.05 -4.34
C GLY A 175 -20.73 -0.22 -3.10
N PHE A 176 -21.67 -0.11 -2.17
CA PHE A 176 -21.55 0.68 -0.94
C PHE A 176 -20.96 -0.11 0.26
N ILE A 177 -20.38 -1.30 0.01
CA ILE A 177 -19.84 -2.13 1.08
C ILE A 177 -18.56 -1.52 1.66
N MET A 178 -18.56 -1.24 2.96
CA MET A 178 -17.42 -0.66 3.68
C MET A 178 -16.47 -1.69 4.28
N SER A 179 -16.95 -2.89 4.59
CA SER A 179 -16.12 -3.96 5.20
C SER A 179 -14.90 -4.32 4.33
N GLY A 180 -15.07 -4.33 3.01
CA GLY A 180 -13.97 -4.52 2.05
C GLY A 180 -12.91 -3.42 2.17
N LYS A 181 -13.31 -2.14 2.24
CA LYS A 181 -12.39 -1.01 2.40
C LYS A 181 -11.62 -1.09 3.73
N TYR A 182 -12.30 -1.43 4.82
CA TYR A 182 -11.66 -1.64 6.12
C TYR A 182 -10.66 -2.78 6.09
N GLN A 183 -11.00 -3.89 5.43
CA GLN A 183 -10.07 -5.01 5.26
C GLN A 183 -8.88 -4.65 4.38
N MET A 184 -9.07 -3.88 3.31
CA MET A 184 -7.98 -3.38 2.47
C MET A 184 -7.00 -2.53 3.26
N MET A 185 -7.47 -1.58 4.08
CA MET A 185 -6.60 -0.79 4.95
C MET A 185 -5.83 -1.65 5.96
N SER A 186 -6.48 -2.71 6.45
CA SER A 186 -5.91 -3.65 7.42
C SER A 186 -4.85 -4.60 6.85
N ASN A 187 -4.77 -4.72 5.53
CA ASN A 187 -3.88 -5.69 4.88
C ASN A 187 -2.45 -5.17 4.84
N ARG A 188 -1.53 -5.88 5.52
CA ARG A 188 -0.09 -5.59 5.54
C ARG A 188 0.15 -4.11 5.90
N ASN A 189 0.82 -3.36 5.03
CA ASN A 189 1.14 -1.94 5.23
C ASN A 189 0.24 -0.99 4.41
N SER A 190 -0.96 -1.43 4.01
CA SER A 190 -1.83 -0.64 3.14
C SER A 190 -2.25 0.68 3.78
N PHE A 191 -2.59 0.68 5.09
CA PHE A 191 -2.83 1.90 5.85
C PHE A 191 -1.64 2.88 5.78
N GLY A 192 -0.42 2.39 6.01
CA GLY A 192 0.79 3.21 5.95
C GLY A 192 1.05 3.78 4.55
N ASN A 193 0.74 3.01 3.49
CA ASN A 193 0.86 3.46 2.11
C ASN A 193 -0.17 4.54 1.77
N LEU A 194 -1.41 4.43 2.26
CA LEU A 194 -2.43 5.46 2.14
C LEU A 194 -2.04 6.71 2.93
N TYR A 195 -1.53 6.55 4.14
CA TYR A 195 -1.03 7.66 4.96
C TYR A 195 0.06 8.44 4.21
N ARG A 196 1.02 7.74 3.60
CA ARG A 196 2.02 8.36 2.73
C ARG A 196 1.38 9.10 1.56
N ALA A 197 0.45 8.46 0.85
CA ALA A 197 -0.15 9.01 -0.35
C ALA A 197 -0.95 10.29 -0.06
N VAL A 198 -1.62 10.36 1.08
CA VAL A 198 -2.54 11.45 1.43
C VAL A 198 -1.87 12.54 2.27
N TYR A 199 -1.03 12.16 3.23
CA TYR A 199 -0.44 13.08 4.21
C TYR A 199 1.08 13.19 4.15
N GLY A 200 1.75 12.29 3.43
CA GLY A 200 3.19 12.07 3.57
C GLY A 200 3.53 11.31 4.86
N ILE A 201 4.79 10.87 4.98
CA ILE A 201 5.28 10.22 6.21
C ILE A 201 6.22 11.20 6.91
N PRO A 202 5.83 11.77 8.08
CA PRO A 202 6.73 12.60 8.86
C PRO A 202 7.85 11.75 9.49
N ALA A 203 8.92 12.40 9.96
CA ALA A 203 10.01 11.70 10.64
C ALA A 203 9.55 11.01 11.94
N GLN A 204 8.55 11.58 12.59
CA GLN A 204 7.93 11.07 13.81
C GLN A 204 6.42 11.20 13.69
N VAL A 205 5.70 10.21 14.21
CA VAL A 205 4.24 10.12 14.20
C VAL A 205 3.75 10.19 15.63
N LYS A 206 2.90 11.17 15.94
CA LYS A 206 2.20 11.24 17.24
C LYS A 206 1.00 10.30 17.20
N VAL A 207 0.84 9.46 18.21
CA VAL A 207 -0.24 8.49 18.32
C VAL A 207 -0.95 8.68 19.66
N ASP A 208 -2.24 8.95 19.59
CA ASP A 208 -3.14 8.95 20.74
C ASP A 208 -3.87 7.61 20.78
N PHE A 209 -3.92 6.98 21.95
CA PHE A 209 -4.41 5.61 22.11
C PHE A 209 -5.02 5.38 23.49
N ILE A 210 -5.76 4.28 23.62
CA ILE A 210 -6.26 3.78 24.91
C ILE A 210 -5.33 2.67 25.40
N ASP A 211 -4.79 2.84 26.60
CA ASP A 211 -3.90 1.86 27.23
C ASP A 211 -4.66 0.64 27.80
N SER A 212 -3.93 -0.31 28.39
CA SER A 212 -4.52 -1.53 28.96
C SER A 212 -5.46 -1.28 30.14
N ASN A 213 -5.41 -0.09 30.75
CA ASN A 213 -6.27 0.30 31.86
C ASN A 213 -7.49 1.11 31.38
N GLY A 214 -7.65 1.31 30.07
CA GLY A 214 -8.73 2.10 29.51
C GLY A 214 -8.49 3.62 29.54
N LEU A 215 -7.27 4.06 29.86
CA LEU A 215 -6.95 5.48 29.95
C LEU A 215 -6.39 6.01 28.62
N ALA A 216 -6.74 7.24 28.30
CA ALA A 216 -6.20 7.94 27.14
C ALA A 216 -4.72 8.29 27.39
N GLN A 217 -3.87 7.92 26.44
CA GLN A 217 -2.44 8.18 26.44
C GLN A 217 -1.99 8.71 25.09
N SER A 218 -0.83 9.36 25.07
CA SER A 218 -0.18 9.84 23.85
C SER A 218 1.27 9.38 23.82
N THR A 219 1.76 9.00 22.64
CA THR A 219 3.18 8.70 22.42
C THR A 219 3.63 9.24 21.07
N THR A 220 4.94 9.30 20.86
CA THR A 220 5.54 9.64 19.57
C THR A 220 6.46 8.53 19.13
N VAL A 221 6.27 8.05 17.90
CA VAL A 221 7.04 6.94 17.32
C VAL A 221 7.74 7.40 16.06
N ALA A 222 9.03 7.13 15.95
CA ALA A 222 9.79 7.43 14.74
C ALA A 222 9.28 6.60 13.56
N ALA A 223 9.21 7.21 12.37
CA ALA A 223 8.96 6.47 11.14
C ALA A 223 10.05 5.41 10.93
N PHE A 224 9.65 4.24 10.45
CA PHE A 224 10.57 3.13 10.29
C PHE A 224 11.43 3.32 9.04
N MET A 225 12.75 3.36 9.22
CA MET A 225 13.70 3.38 8.11
C MET A 225 14.21 1.97 7.81
N PRO A 226 14.01 1.45 6.59
CA PRO A 226 14.54 0.13 6.23
C PRO A 226 16.08 0.11 6.29
N PRO A 227 16.67 -0.98 6.81
CA PRO A 227 18.12 -1.12 6.84
C PRO A 227 18.70 -1.12 5.41
N PRO A 228 20.00 -0.81 5.24
CA PRO A 228 20.66 -0.99 3.94
C PRO A 228 20.55 -2.45 3.48
N ALA A 229 20.44 -2.66 2.16
CA ALA A 229 20.25 -3.99 1.56
C ALA A 229 21.29 -5.03 2.01
N ASP A 230 22.52 -4.59 2.31
CA ASP A 230 23.61 -5.45 2.77
C ASP A 230 23.32 -6.06 4.16
N LYS A 231 22.62 -5.31 5.02
CA LYS A 231 22.23 -5.75 6.37
C LYS A 231 20.90 -6.51 6.41
N GLU A 232 20.11 -6.43 5.33
CA GLU A 232 18.85 -7.17 5.21
C GLU A 232 19.12 -8.66 4.98
N LYS A 233 20.14 -9.00 4.17
CA LYS A 233 20.58 -10.38 3.93
C LYS A 233 21.08 -11.10 5.19
N GLU A 234 21.66 -10.38 6.16
CA GLU A 234 22.03 -10.96 7.46
C GLU A 234 20.81 -11.26 8.34
N ARG A 235 19.80 -10.38 8.32
CA ARG A 235 18.56 -10.54 9.10
C ARG A 235 17.60 -11.57 8.53
N SER A 236 17.68 -11.84 7.23
CA SER A 236 16.79 -12.78 6.54
C SER A 236 17.23 -14.24 6.64
N LYS A 237 18.33 -14.58 7.34
CA LYS A 237 18.64 -15.98 7.66
C LYS A 237 17.58 -16.49 8.62
N PRO A 238 16.64 -17.37 8.20
CA PRO A 238 15.68 -17.93 9.11
C PRO A 238 16.45 -18.86 10.05
N ASP A 239 16.18 -18.76 11.35
CA ASP A 239 16.52 -19.80 12.31
C ASP A 239 15.98 -21.14 11.77
N SER A 240 16.88 -22.03 11.36
CA SER A 240 16.54 -23.30 10.73
C SER A 240 15.78 -24.25 11.66
N SER A 241 15.61 -23.89 12.93
CA SER A 241 14.87 -24.67 13.93
C SER A 241 13.35 -24.47 13.90
N LYS A 242 12.81 -23.50 13.14
CA LYS A 242 11.35 -23.19 13.11
C LYS A 242 10.77 -23.04 11.70
N ARG A 243 11.06 -23.97 10.79
CA ARG A 243 10.27 -24.07 9.53
C ARG A 243 8.99 -24.87 9.75
N LEU A 244 7.85 -24.22 9.56
CA LEU A 244 6.61 -24.93 9.21
C LEU A 244 6.79 -25.60 7.83
N PRO A 245 6.20 -26.78 7.57
CA PRO A 245 6.31 -27.46 6.30
C PRO A 245 5.79 -26.60 5.14
N ALA A 246 6.42 -26.73 3.97
CA ALA A 246 6.04 -25.99 2.77
C ALA A 246 4.62 -26.37 2.30
N PRO A 247 3.87 -25.45 1.66
CA PRO A 247 2.60 -25.80 1.03
C PRO A 247 2.85 -26.86 -0.06
N GLY A 248 2.27 -28.06 0.11
CA GLY A 248 2.46 -29.20 -0.79
C GLY A 248 3.23 -30.39 -0.20
N THR A 249 3.81 -30.26 0.99
CA THR A 249 4.17 -31.48 1.75
C THR A 249 2.88 -32.20 2.17
N PRO A 250 2.70 -33.49 1.87
CA PRO A 250 1.55 -34.24 2.36
C PRO A 250 1.51 -34.14 3.88
N ALA A 251 0.36 -33.75 4.44
CA ALA A 251 0.15 -33.88 5.87
C ALA A 251 0.44 -35.34 6.26
N PRO A 252 1.10 -35.60 7.41
CA PRO A 252 1.24 -36.95 7.92
C PRO A 252 -0.15 -37.60 7.92
N LYS A 253 -0.29 -38.74 7.24
CA LYS A 253 -1.57 -39.45 7.22
C LYS A 253 -2.00 -39.66 8.67
N PRO A 254 -3.22 -39.26 9.06
CA PRO A 254 -3.71 -39.57 10.39
C PRO A 254 -3.67 -41.10 10.57
N PRO A 255 -3.39 -41.59 11.80
CA PRO A 255 -3.42 -43.02 12.07
C PRO A 255 -4.72 -43.62 11.54
N LYS A 256 -4.62 -44.76 10.84
CA LYS A 256 -5.77 -45.52 10.35
C LYS A 256 -6.54 -46.03 11.55
N GLU A 257 -7.49 -45.22 12.03
CA GLU A 257 -8.65 -45.53 12.88
C GLU A 257 -9.11 -44.24 13.55
N VAL A 258 -9.63 -43.30 12.76
CA VAL A 258 -10.45 -42.21 13.31
C VAL A 258 -11.89 -42.48 12.87
N PRO A 259 -12.81 -42.81 13.79
CA PRO A 259 -14.21 -43.07 13.45
C PRO A 259 -14.81 -41.90 12.68
N ARG A 260 -15.60 -42.19 11.63
CA ARG A 260 -16.27 -41.18 10.78
C ARG A 260 -17.08 -40.14 11.58
N SER A 261 -17.53 -40.48 12.78
CA SER A 261 -18.22 -39.59 13.72
C SER A 261 -17.34 -38.43 14.23
N VAL A 262 -16.03 -38.62 14.38
CA VAL A 262 -15.10 -37.59 14.86
C VAL A 262 -14.83 -36.54 13.79
N ILE A 263 -14.74 -36.96 12.52
CA ILE A 263 -14.59 -36.05 11.36
C ILE A 263 -15.85 -35.22 11.13
N LEU A 264 -17.04 -35.84 11.29
CA LEU A 264 -18.32 -35.12 11.20
C LEU A 264 -18.50 -34.14 12.37
N ASN A 265 -18.01 -34.44 13.57
CA ASN A 265 -18.04 -33.51 14.71
C ASN A 265 -17.07 -32.35 14.56
N ALA A 266 -15.89 -32.52 13.94
CA ALA A 266 -14.98 -31.41 13.68
C ALA A 266 -15.55 -30.37 12.69
N ASN A 267 -16.34 -30.83 11.71
CA ASN A 267 -17.03 -29.96 10.75
C ASN A 267 -18.36 -29.40 11.29
N ARG A 268 -18.98 -30.05 12.30
CA ARG A 268 -20.19 -29.56 12.99
C ARG A 268 -19.88 -28.68 14.21
N ASN A 269 -18.67 -28.74 14.76
CA ASN A 269 -18.19 -27.88 15.84
C ASN A 269 -17.39 -26.67 15.33
N LEU A 270 -17.73 -26.14 14.15
CA LEU A 270 -17.49 -24.73 13.91
C LEU A 270 -18.39 -23.97 14.88
N GLN A 271 -17.91 -23.75 16.10
CA GLN A 271 -18.55 -22.86 17.07
C GLN A 271 -18.51 -21.46 16.47
N ILE A 272 -19.58 -21.14 15.74
CA ILE A 272 -19.97 -19.77 15.48
C ILE A 272 -20.36 -19.24 16.85
N ASP A 273 -19.47 -18.49 17.47
CA ASP A 273 -19.73 -17.75 18.69
C ASP A 273 -20.75 -16.65 18.34
N THR A 274 -22.02 -17.04 18.32
CA THR A 274 -23.17 -16.17 18.08
C THR A 274 -23.68 -15.72 19.43
N THR A 275 -23.50 -14.43 19.68
CA THR A 275 -24.00 -13.69 20.82
C THR A 275 -25.51 -13.91 20.98
N LEU A 276 -25.91 -14.69 21.97
CA LEU A 276 -27.26 -14.68 22.53
C LEU A 276 -27.17 -14.74 24.06
N ARG A 277 -26.79 -13.62 24.67
CA ARG A 277 -27.41 -13.10 25.91
C ARG A 277 -27.27 -11.58 25.94
N SER A 278 -28.24 -10.93 25.32
CA SER A 278 -28.78 -9.70 25.88
C SER A 278 -29.56 -10.10 27.14
N ALA A 279 -29.18 -9.50 28.26
CA ALA A 279 -30.04 -9.18 29.39
C ALA A 279 -29.65 -7.76 29.82
#